data_AF-A0A5B9MJ07-F1
#
_entry.id   AF-A0A5B9MJ07-F1
#
_cell.length_a   1.000
_cell.length_b   1.000
_cell.length_c   1.000
_cell.angle_alpha   90.00
_cell.angle_beta   90.00
_cell.angle_gamma   90.00
#
_symmetry.space_group_name_H-M   'P 1'
#
loop_
_entity.id
_entity.type
_entity.pdbx_description
1 polymer ?
#
loop_
_entity_poly.entity_id
_entity_poly.type
_entity_poly.pdbx_seq_one_letter_code
_entity_poly.pdbx_strand_id
1 'polypeptide(L)'
;MAFLANFTAIDFETANRRRDSACQLAAVVVRDGQIADERMWMIRPDPFFFSPGNIRIHGIKPADVQHEPHFGDAWDEIRDFFGDDCLIAHNAPFDIGVLIGCLQRHHCAIPELRFSCTRLIARQTWPDRRRFGLKPLADWLGVQFKHHDALEDSRACAKVLLAAGIARSAESIEDLEDKLRIVRGKAGEWGVSHAAKKGRPKKSTAKRKTDKGLPKRTLRRGSGLSLPLPANPFDERSYGEPKQGSITREAPPAYGSSTTVSQDPQPSEIDWQRLSIRAEFIQPLRGKQIVIVGQLRVITNDQAIDLTRRGGGVHQADVDESTNCVVIGTSEVDRQKVDQLTDRKELQIISESEFLTMIGL
;
A
#
# COMPACT_ATOMS: atom_id res chain seq x y z
N MET A 1 5.53 10.61 -15.42
CA MET A 1 5.49 9.51 -16.41
C MET A 1 4.43 8.55 -15.94
N ALA A 2 3.59 8.05 -16.85
CA ALA A 2 2.56 7.07 -16.49
C ALA A 2 3.21 5.71 -16.19
N PHE A 3 2.85 5.11 -15.07
CA PHE A 3 3.26 3.74 -14.71
C PHE A 3 2.21 2.76 -15.24
N LEU A 4 2.46 2.20 -16.43
CA LEU A 4 1.51 1.38 -17.20
C LEU A 4 1.57 -0.11 -16.77
N ALA A 5 1.34 -0.36 -15.49
CA ALA A 5 1.46 -1.68 -14.91
C ALA A 5 0.19 -2.55 -15.12
N ASN A 6 0.41 -3.84 -15.37
CA ASN A 6 -0.61 -4.87 -15.47
C ASN A 6 -0.40 -5.91 -14.35
N PHE A 7 -1.39 -6.09 -13.48
CA PHE A 7 -1.33 -7.03 -12.36
C PHE A 7 -2.71 -7.26 -11.74
N THR A 8 -2.79 -8.22 -10.83
CA THR A 8 -3.97 -8.41 -9.97
C THR A 8 -3.55 -8.29 -8.51
N ALA A 9 -4.13 -7.33 -7.79
CA ALA A 9 -3.92 -7.22 -6.34
C ALA A 9 -4.93 -8.09 -5.60
N ILE A 10 -4.47 -8.80 -4.57
CA ILE A 10 -5.32 -9.71 -3.79
C ILE A 10 -5.14 -9.49 -2.29
N ASP A 11 -6.16 -9.86 -1.55
CA ASP A 11 -6.18 -9.89 -0.08
C ASP A 11 -7.12 -10.99 0.41
N PHE A 12 -6.72 -11.71 1.45
CA PHE A 12 -7.52 -12.76 2.08
C PHE A 12 -7.88 -12.41 3.52
N GLU A 13 -9.14 -12.66 3.87
CA GLU A 13 -9.54 -12.82 5.27
C GLU A 13 -9.64 -14.31 5.62
N THR A 14 -9.18 -14.67 6.81
CA THR A 14 -9.21 -16.06 7.30
C THR A 14 -10.11 -16.19 8.51
N ALA A 15 -10.86 -17.29 8.58
CA ALA A 15 -11.73 -17.61 9.70
C ALA A 15 -10.94 -17.86 11.00
N ASN A 16 -9.72 -18.35 10.90
CA ASN A 16 -8.84 -18.60 12.03
C ASN A 16 -7.35 -18.47 11.63
N ARG A 17 -6.43 -18.96 12.46
CA ARG A 17 -4.97 -18.83 12.26
C ARG A 17 -4.41 -19.73 11.14
N ARG A 18 -5.20 -20.68 10.64
CA ARG A 18 -4.74 -21.63 9.63
C ARG A 18 -4.77 -21.00 8.24
N ARG A 19 -3.80 -21.39 7.41
CA ARG A 19 -3.66 -20.93 6.03
C ARG A 19 -4.74 -21.48 5.09
N ASP A 20 -5.36 -22.59 5.45
CA ASP A 20 -6.45 -23.22 4.68
C ASP A 20 -7.85 -22.75 5.11
N SER A 21 -7.95 -21.66 5.87
CA SER A 21 -9.20 -21.20 6.47
C SER A 21 -9.75 -19.92 5.86
N ALA A 22 -9.46 -19.63 4.59
CA ALA A 22 -10.01 -18.46 3.91
C ALA A 22 -11.54 -18.41 4.06
N CYS A 23 -12.06 -17.25 4.46
CA CYS A 23 -13.50 -16.98 4.48
C CYS A 23 -13.91 -15.84 3.54
N GLN A 24 -12.94 -15.08 3.04
CA GLN A 24 -13.13 -14.12 1.97
C GLN A 24 -11.83 -13.98 1.17
N LEU A 25 -11.97 -13.76 -0.13
CA LEU A 25 -10.91 -13.34 -1.04
C LEU A 25 -11.43 -12.15 -1.83
N ALA A 26 -10.61 -11.14 -2.04
CA ALA A 26 -10.87 -10.14 -3.05
C ALA A 26 -9.70 -10.01 -4.03
N ALA A 27 -10.03 -9.55 -5.22
CA ALA A 27 -9.07 -9.33 -6.29
C ALA A 27 -9.42 -8.05 -7.07
N VAL A 28 -8.39 -7.25 -7.35
CA VAL A 28 -8.48 -5.99 -8.10
C VAL A 28 -7.51 -6.08 -9.28
N VAL A 29 -8.08 -6.17 -10.47
CA VAL A 29 -7.37 -6.24 -11.74
C VAL A 29 -6.99 -4.83 -12.15
N VAL A 30 -5.70 -4.62 -12.41
CA VAL A 30 -5.15 -3.37 -12.91
C VAL A 30 -4.63 -3.58 -14.31
N ARG A 31 -5.05 -2.72 -15.24
CA ARG A 31 -4.58 -2.67 -16.62
C ARG A 31 -4.11 -1.26 -16.95
N ASP A 32 -2.93 -1.15 -17.55
CA ASP A 32 -2.30 0.12 -17.94
C ASP A 32 -2.30 1.16 -16.80
N GLY A 33 -2.07 0.69 -15.57
CA GLY A 33 -2.03 1.53 -14.37
C GLY A 33 -3.41 1.96 -13.84
N GLN A 34 -4.51 1.45 -14.38
CA GLN A 34 -5.89 1.76 -13.97
C GLN A 34 -6.61 0.50 -13.47
N ILE A 35 -7.46 0.65 -12.46
CA ILE A 35 -8.33 -0.45 -12.02
C ILE A 35 -9.32 -0.75 -13.16
N ALA A 36 -9.32 -2.00 -13.62
CA ALA A 36 -10.09 -2.46 -14.77
C ALA A 36 -11.25 -3.37 -14.39
N ASP A 37 -11.07 -4.22 -13.37
CA ASP A 37 -12.10 -5.10 -12.86
C ASP A 37 -11.84 -5.45 -11.39
N GLU A 38 -12.88 -5.82 -10.66
CA GLU A 38 -12.84 -6.07 -9.23
C GLU A 38 -13.84 -7.17 -8.86
N ARG A 39 -13.40 -8.12 -8.04
CA ARG A 39 -14.26 -9.21 -7.58
C ARG A 39 -13.96 -9.59 -6.14
N MET A 40 -14.98 -10.10 -5.48
CA MET A 40 -14.92 -10.62 -4.13
C MET A 40 -15.65 -11.95 -4.08
N TRP A 41 -15.05 -12.92 -3.40
CA TRP A 41 -15.64 -14.23 -3.12
C TRP A 41 -15.77 -14.40 -1.62
N MET A 42 -17.00 -14.70 -1.18
CA MET A 42 -17.22 -15.25 0.15
C MET A 42 -16.96 -16.75 0.09
N ILE A 43 -16.26 -17.28 1.09
CA ILE A 43 -15.77 -18.65 1.07
C ILE A 43 -16.20 -19.35 2.34
N ARG A 44 -16.72 -20.56 2.20
CA ARG A 44 -16.96 -21.44 3.34
C ARG A 44 -15.65 -22.15 3.74
N PRO A 45 -15.04 -21.82 4.90
CA PRO A 45 -13.80 -22.45 5.32
C PRO A 45 -14.00 -23.92 5.71
N ASP A 46 -12.97 -24.75 5.49
CA ASP A 46 -12.95 -26.15 5.91
C ASP A 46 -11.61 -26.47 6.63
N PRO A 47 -11.60 -26.61 7.97
CA PRO A 47 -12.75 -26.82 8.85
C PRO A 47 -13.57 -25.55 9.12
N PHE A 48 -14.88 -25.72 9.31
CA PHE A 48 -15.84 -24.64 9.56
C PHE A 48 -15.76 -24.11 11.00
N PHE A 49 -14.63 -23.46 11.32
CA PHE A 49 -14.33 -22.92 12.64
C PHE A 49 -13.84 -21.48 12.54
N PHE A 50 -14.44 -20.59 13.34
CA PHE A 50 -14.10 -19.18 13.39
C PHE A 50 -13.54 -18.79 14.75
N SER A 51 -12.40 -18.12 14.74
CA SER A 51 -11.82 -17.54 15.95
C SER A 51 -12.52 -16.21 16.25
N PRO A 52 -12.86 -15.91 17.53
CA PRO A 52 -13.41 -14.61 17.90
C PRO A 52 -12.50 -13.43 17.56
N GLY A 53 -11.17 -13.66 17.52
CA GLY A 53 -10.19 -12.64 17.14
C GLY A 53 -10.29 -12.25 15.67
N ASN A 54 -10.41 -13.23 14.78
CA ASN A 54 -10.58 -13.01 13.34
C ASN A 54 -11.91 -12.28 13.06
N ILE A 55 -13.02 -12.77 13.63
CA ILE A 55 -14.33 -12.10 13.51
C ILE A 55 -14.25 -10.64 13.96
N ARG A 56 -13.53 -10.33 15.05
CA ARG A 56 -13.39 -8.95 15.54
C ARG A 56 -12.64 -8.04 14.55
N ILE A 57 -11.74 -8.59 13.76
CA ILE A 57 -10.91 -7.86 12.79
C ILE A 57 -11.76 -7.49 11.56
N HIS A 58 -12.31 -8.48 10.87
CA HIS A 58 -12.98 -8.30 9.57
C HIS A 58 -14.52 -8.30 9.63
N GLY A 59 -15.12 -8.70 10.76
CA GLY A 59 -16.57 -8.71 10.97
C GLY A 59 -17.33 -9.90 10.40
N ILE A 60 -16.77 -10.64 9.43
CA ILE A 60 -17.35 -11.88 8.86
C ILE A 60 -17.63 -12.93 9.94
N LYS A 61 -18.90 -13.35 10.03
CA LYS A 61 -19.43 -14.36 10.96
C LYS A 61 -19.68 -15.67 10.22
N PRO A 62 -19.77 -16.81 10.95
CA PRO A 62 -20.16 -18.08 10.34
C PRO A 62 -21.46 -18.01 9.53
N ALA A 63 -22.44 -17.24 9.99
CA ALA A 63 -23.72 -17.08 9.31
C ALA A 63 -23.60 -16.45 7.92
N ASP A 64 -22.57 -15.63 7.69
CA ASP A 64 -22.35 -14.92 6.43
C ASP A 64 -21.79 -15.84 5.34
N VAL A 65 -21.19 -16.99 5.70
CA VAL A 65 -20.49 -17.88 4.76
C VAL A 65 -20.86 -19.36 4.85
N GLN A 66 -21.79 -19.74 5.73
CA GLN A 66 -22.19 -21.14 5.93
C GLN A 66 -22.79 -21.82 4.68
N HIS A 67 -23.33 -21.01 3.75
CA HIS A 67 -23.94 -21.48 2.51
C HIS A 67 -23.12 -21.13 1.26
N GLU A 68 -21.96 -20.51 1.44
CA GLU A 68 -21.06 -20.14 0.36
C GLU A 68 -20.27 -21.36 -0.15
N PRO A 69 -19.71 -21.31 -1.36
CA PRO A 69 -18.86 -22.38 -1.89
C PRO A 69 -17.60 -22.60 -1.04
N HIS A 70 -17.06 -23.81 -1.06
CA HIS A 70 -15.70 -24.00 -0.57
C HIS A 70 -14.68 -23.40 -1.54
N PHE A 71 -13.44 -23.15 -1.08
CA PHE A 71 -12.41 -22.56 -1.93
C PHE A 71 -12.15 -23.39 -3.20
N GLY A 72 -12.14 -24.72 -3.07
CA GLY A 72 -11.95 -25.62 -4.22
C GLY A 72 -13.04 -25.50 -5.28
N ASP A 73 -14.30 -25.25 -4.87
CA ASP A 73 -15.43 -25.11 -5.79
C ASP A 73 -15.35 -23.78 -6.57
N ALA A 74 -14.84 -22.73 -5.92
CA ALA A 74 -14.66 -21.41 -6.53
C ALA A 74 -13.34 -21.28 -7.33
N TRP A 75 -12.43 -22.25 -7.23
CA TRP A 75 -11.06 -22.08 -7.68
C TRP A 75 -10.92 -21.86 -9.19
N ASP A 76 -11.69 -22.56 -10.01
CA ASP A 76 -11.60 -22.38 -11.47
C ASP A 76 -11.98 -20.94 -11.87
N GLU A 77 -13.03 -20.38 -11.25
CA GLU A 77 -13.41 -18.98 -11.47
C GLU A 77 -12.34 -18.00 -10.98
N ILE A 78 -11.79 -18.23 -9.78
CA ILE A 78 -10.74 -17.38 -9.20
C ILE A 78 -9.48 -17.40 -10.07
N ARG A 79 -9.05 -18.58 -10.51
CA ARG A 79 -7.88 -18.76 -11.38
C ARG A 79 -8.09 -18.03 -12.70
N ASP A 80 -9.25 -18.20 -13.31
CA ASP A 80 -9.56 -17.56 -14.59
C ASP A 80 -9.62 -16.03 -14.44
N PHE A 81 -10.08 -15.52 -13.29
CA PHE A 81 -10.05 -14.09 -12.96
C PHE A 81 -8.61 -13.55 -12.78
N PHE A 82 -7.72 -14.32 -12.17
CA PHE A 82 -6.30 -13.95 -12.04
C PHE A 82 -5.56 -13.97 -13.38
N GLY A 83 -5.85 -14.95 -14.23
CA GLY A 83 -5.09 -15.20 -15.46
C GLY A 83 -3.60 -15.45 -15.18
N ASP A 84 -2.74 -14.95 -16.06
CA ASP A 84 -1.27 -15.06 -15.95
C ASP A 84 -0.61 -13.88 -15.21
N ASP A 85 -1.41 -13.05 -14.55
CA ASP A 85 -0.97 -11.82 -13.91
C ASP A 85 0.07 -12.07 -12.82
N CYS A 86 0.90 -11.05 -12.60
CA CYS A 86 1.62 -10.95 -11.34
C CYS A 86 0.62 -10.66 -10.22
N LEU A 87 0.55 -11.54 -9.21
CA LEU A 87 -0.26 -11.30 -8.02
C LEU A 87 0.45 -10.32 -7.08
N ILE A 88 -0.29 -9.34 -6.57
CA ILE A 88 0.24 -8.29 -5.71
C ILE A 88 -0.49 -8.32 -4.38
N ALA A 89 0.24 -8.52 -3.28
CA ALA A 89 -0.37 -8.57 -1.95
C ALA A 89 0.42 -7.73 -0.94
N HIS A 90 -0.29 -7.20 0.05
CA HIS A 90 0.34 -6.44 1.13
C HIS A 90 0.78 -7.38 2.23
N ASN A 91 2.09 -7.61 2.35
CA ASN A 91 2.64 -8.73 3.13
C ASN A 91 2.37 -10.10 2.47
N ALA A 92 2.64 -10.17 1.16
CA ALA A 92 2.40 -11.33 0.30
C ALA A 92 2.72 -12.74 0.85
N PRO A 93 3.75 -12.97 1.71
CA PRO A 93 3.90 -14.29 2.33
C PRO A 93 2.66 -14.80 3.08
N PHE A 94 1.82 -13.88 3.60
CA PHE A 94 0.55 -14.22 4.21
C PHE A 94 -0.45 -14.75 3.17
N ASP A 95 -0.82 -13.91 2.21
CA ASP A 95 -1.88 -14.18 1.21
C ASP A 95 -1.54 -15.33 0.29
N ILE A 96 -0.30 -15.38 -0.20
CA ILE A 96 0.18 -16.50 -1.00
C ILE A 96 0.19 -17.79 -0.16
N GLY A 97 0.53 -17.69 1.13
CA GLY A 97 0.41 -18.83 2.04
C GLY A 97 -1.03 -19.32 2.19
N VAL A 98 -2.00 -18.40 2.24
CA VAL A 98 -3.43 -18.74 2.32
C VAL A 98 -3.91 -19.41 1.04
N LEU A 99 -3.62 -18.81 -0.12
CA LEU A 99 -3.93 -19.36 -1.43
C LEU A 99 -3.42 -20.79 -1.58
N ILE A 100 -2.12 -21.00 -1.33
CA ILE A 100 -1.50 -22.33 -1.43
C ILE A 100 -2.11 -23.31 -0.42
N GLY A 101 -2.36 -22.87 0.81
CA GLY A 101 -2.99 -23.71 1.84
C GLY A 101 -4.39 -24.18 1.44
N CYS A 102 -5.20 -23.29 0.86
CA CYS A 102 -6.54 -23.63 0.40
C CYS A 102 -6.50 -24.60 -0.80
N LEU A 103 -5.61 -24.37 -1.78
CA LEU A 103 -5.42 -25.27 -2.92
C LEU A 103 -5.04 -26.69 -2.45
N GLN A 104 -4.11 -26.79 -1.50
CA GLN A 104 -3.70 -28.07 -0.92
C GLN A 104 -4.85 -28.76 -0.17
N ARG A 105 -5.61 -28.00 0.63
CA ARG A 105 -6.74 -28.52 1.42
C ARG A 105 -7.83 -29.15 0.56
N HIS A 106 -8.06 -28.57 -0.63
CA HIS A 106 -9.09 -29.00 -1.58
C HIS A 106 -8.55 -29.83 -2.75
N HIS A 107 -7.28 -30.24 -2.70
CA HIS A 107 -6.64 -31.05 -3.74
C HIS A 107 -6.65 -30.42 -5.14
N CYS A 108 -6.63 -29.09 -5.21
CA CYS A 108 -6.50 -28.35 -6.46
C CYS A 108 -5.04 -28.30 -6.89
N ALA A 109 -4.79 -28.33 -8.21
CA ALA A 109 -3.46 -28.12 -8.75
C ALA A 109 -2.95 -26.71 -8.42
N ILE A 110 -1.67 -26.61 -8.05
CA ILE A 110 -1.02 -25.33 -7.76
C ILE A 110 -0.39 -24.81 -9.06
N PRO A 111 -0.91 -23.73 -9.67
CA PRO A 111 -0.32 -23.18 -10.88
C PRO A 111 1.04 -22.52 -10.60
N GLU A 112 1.81 -22.28 -11.66
CA GLU A 112 3.00 -21.45 -11.56
C GLU A 112 2.59 -19.98 -11.39
N LEU A 113 2.72 -19.48 -10.16
CA LEU A 113 2.36 -18.12 -9.78
C LEU A 113 3.59 -17.24 -9.72
N ARG A 114 3.42 -15.98 -10.11
CA ARG A 114 4.38 -14.90 -9.89
C ARG A 114 3.74 -13.88 -8.98
N PHE A 115 4.47 -13.41 -7.96
CA PHE A 115 3.91 -12.43 -7.04
C PHE A 115 4.91 -11.44 -6.47
N SER A 116 4.45 -10.25 -6.11
CA SER A 116 5.27 -9.21 -5.47
C SER A 116 4.59 -8.67 -4.20
N CYS A 117 5.38 -8.01 -3.35
CA CYS A 117 4.96 -7.60 -2.01
C CYS A 117 5.01 -6.08 -1.86
N THR A 118 3.86 -5.44 -1.74
CA THR A 118 3.79 -3.97 -1.64
C THR A 118 4.43 -3.43 -0.37
N ARG A 119 4.43 -4.21 0.73
CA ARG A 119 5.16 -3.87 1.96
C ARG A 119 6.68 -3.83 1.74
N LEU A 120 7.23 -4.76 0.96
CA LEU A 120 8.66 -4.77 0.61
C LEU A 120 8.99 -3.61 -0.34
N ILE A 121 8.16 -3.42 -1.37
CA ILE A 121 8.28 -2.34 -2.34
C ILE A 121 8.26 -1.00 -1.62
N ALA A 122 7.25 -0.73 -0.80
CA ALA A 122 7.12 0.52 -0.03
C ALA A 122 8.36 0.81 0.83
N ARG A 123 8.96 -0.21 1.46
CA ARG A 123 10.20 -0.06 2.23
C ARG A 123 11.41 0.38 1.40
N GLN A 124 11.49 -0.06 0.14
CA GLN A 124 12.56 0.41 -0.75
C GLN A 124 12.20 1.75 -1.38
N THR A 125 10.93 2.00 -1.65
CA THR A 125 10.45 3.23 -2.28
C THR A 125 10.52 4.42 -1.34
N TRP A 126 10.17 4.26 -0.06
CA TRP A 126 10.15 5.34 0.92
C TRP A 126 10.88 4.92 2.20
N PRO A 127 12.23 4.84 2.17
CA PRO A 127 13.02 4.27 3.27
C PRO A 127 12.93 5.06 4.59
N ASP A 128 12.64 6.36 4.51
CA ASP A 128 12.56 7.25 5.69
C ASP A 128 11.23 7.10 6.47
N ARG A 129 10.30 6.28 5.96
CA ARG A 129 9.03 6.02 6.63
C ARG A 129 9.21 5.04 7.77
N ARG A 130 8.51 5.29 8.88
CA ARG A 130 8.55 4.45 10.07
C ARG A 130 7.60 3.25 10.02
N ARG A 131 6.48 3.38 9.30
CA ARG A 131 5.40 2.38 9.27
C ARG A 131 5.05 2.00 7.84
N PHE A 132 5.02 0.69 7.58
CA PHE A 132 4.74 0.10 6.27
C PHE A 132 3.58 -0.90 6.31
N GLY A 133 2.69 -0.79 7.29
CA GLY A 133 1.42 -1.50 7.24
C GLY A 133 0.50 -0.84 6.22
N LEU A 134 -0.50 -1.57 5.73
CA LEU A 134 -1.39 -1.11 4.66
C LEU A 134 -2.09 0.19 5.05
N LYS A 135 -2.79 0.20 6.19
CA LYS A 135 -3.50 1.39 6.68
C LYS A 135 -2.60 2.63 6.82
N PRO A 136 -1.46 2.60 7.53
CA PRO A 136 -0.55 3.76 7.59
C PRO A 136 -0.03 4.25 6.24
N LEU A 137 0.17 3.35 5.26
CA LEU A 137 0.61 3.73 3.92
C LEU A 137 -0.54 4.37 3.14
N ALA A 138 -1.70 3.73 3.13
CA ALA A 138 -2.91 4.22 2.48
C ALA A 138 -3.35 5.58 3.04
N ASP A 139 -3.40 5.74 4.36
CA ASP A 139 -3.70 7.02 5.02
C ASP A 139 -2.75 8.14 4.54
N TRP A 140 -1.45 7.85 4.46
CA TRP A 140 -0.46 8.82 3.98
C TRP A 140 -0.58 9.13 2.49
N LEU A 141 -0.87 8.12 1.67
CA LEU A 141 -1.14 8.31 0.23
C LEU A 141 -2.50 8.99 -0.01
N GLY A 142 -3.33 9.14 1.02
CA GLY A 142 -4.66 9.70 0.90
C GLY A 142 -5.72 8.74 0.41
N VAL A 143 -5.43 7.45 0.42
CA VAL A 143 -6.40 6.40 0.11
C VAL A 143 -7.23 6.15 1.36
N GLN A 144 -8.46 6.65 1.36
CA GLN A 144 -9.46 6.28 2.36
C GLN A 144 -10.07 4.93 1.98
N PHE A 145 -10.21 4.04 2.96
CA PHE A 145 -10.78 2.71 2.78
C PHE A 145 -11.25 2.16 4.13
N LYS A 146 -12.19 1.22 4.11
CA LYS A 146 -12.60 0.47 5.31
C LYS A 146 -11.60 -0.66 5.54
N HIS A 147 -10.74 -0.52 6.53
CA HIS A 147 -9.72 -1.53 6.83
C HIS A 147 -10.34 -2.86 7.30
N HIS A 148 -9.79 -3.99 6.84
CA HIS A 148 -10.30 -5.35 7.06
C HIS A 148 -11.59 -5.67 6.31
N ASP A 149 -11.71 -5.05 5.14
CA ASP A 149 -12.61 -5.47 4.08
C ASP A 149 -11.70 -5.86 2.91
N ALA A 150 -11.71 -7.13 2.50
CA ALA A 150 -10.70 -7.65 1.57
C ALA A 150 -10.65 -6.86 0.26
N LEU A 151 -11.80 -6.36 -0.22
CA LEU A 151 -11.86 -5.60 -1.47
C LEU A 151 -11.24 -4.22 -1.33
N GLU A 152 -11.56 -3.53 -0.24
CA GLU A 152 -10.96 -2.24 0.12
C GLU A 152 -9.45 -2.35 0.38
N ASP A 153 -9.00 -3.43 1.05
CA ASP A 153 -7.59 -3.72 1.31
C ASP A 153 -6.85 -4.08 -0.01
N SER A 154 -7.47 -4.86 -0.90
CA SER A 154 -6.94 -5.17 -2.25
C SER A 154 -6.80 -3.92 -3.11
N ARG A 155 -7.80 -3.01 -3.08
CA ARG A 155 -7.71 -1.69 -3.71
C ARG A 155 -6.53 -0.94 -3.13
N ALA A 156 -6.48 -0.74 -1.81
CA ALA A 156 -5.38 -0.02 -1.17
C ALA A 156 -3.99 -0.61 -1.53
N CYS A 157 -3.88 -1.94 -1.61
CA CYS A 157 -2.67 -2.64 -2.05
C CYS A 157 -2.28 -2.26 -3.49
N ALA A 158 -3.21 -2.32 -4.45
CA ALA A 158 -2.97 -1.91 -5.82
C ALA A 158 -2.49 -0.44 -5.90
N LYS A 159 -3.15 0.44 -5.16
CA LYS A 159 -2.85 1.87 -5.11
C LYS A 159 -1.45 2.15 -4.56
N VAL A 160 -1.01 1.39 -3.55
CA VAL A 160 0.37 1.47 -3.02
C VAL A 160 1.39 1.08 -4.08
N LEU A 161 1.14 0.05 -4.89
CA LEU A 161 2.04 -0.34 -5.98
C LEU A 161 2.14 0.76 -7.04
N LEU A 162 1.00 1.29 -7.48
CA LEU A 162 0.93 2.37 -8.46
C LEU A 162 1.69 3.61 -7.97
N ALA A 163 1.44 4.01 -6.73
CA ALA A 163 2.16 5.10 -6.07
C ALA A 163 3.69 4.85 -6.03
N ALA A 164 4.12 3.63 -5.75
CA ALA A 164 5.54 3.28 -5.75
C ALA A 164 6.16 3.34 -7.15
N GLY A 165 5.44 2.90 -8.19
CA GLY A 165 5.83 3.01 -9.58
C GLY A 165 6.07 4.46 -9.99
N ILE A 166 5.07 5.32 -9.73
CA ILE A 166 5.13 6.76 -9.99
C ILE A 166 6.29 7.41 -9.22
N ALA A 167 6.43 7.11 -7.92
CA ALA A 167 7.47 7.67 -7.06
C ALA A 167 8.89 7.37 -7.57
N ARG A 168 9.06 6.29 -8.32
CA ARG A 168 10.35 5.85 -8.87
C ARG A 168 10.46 6.09 -10.37
N SER A 169 9.50 6.80 -10.96
CA SER A 169 9.40 7.04 -12.40
C SER A 169 9.56 5.73 -13.17
N ALA A 170 8.91 4.66 -12.68
CA ALA A 170 8.95 3.35 -13.33
C ALA A 170 7.94 3.29 -14.48
N GLU A 171 8.27 2.51 -15.51
CA GLU A 171 7.39 2.31 -16.67
C GLU A 171 6.55 1.03 -16.55
N SER A 172 7.10 -0.01 -15.92
CA SER A 172 6.47 -1.32 -15.70
C SER A 172 6.84 -1.92 -14.34
N ILE A 173 6.17 -3.00 -13.93
CA ILE A 173 6.49 -3.70 -12.66
C ILE A 173 7.93 -4.22 -12.68
N GLU A 174 8.38 -4.75 -13.82
CA GLU A 174 9.74 -5.24 -14.00
C GLU A 174 10.77 -4.11 -13.82
N ASP A 175 10.53 -2.95 -14.43
CA ASP A 175 11.38 -1.76 -14.26
C ASP A 175 11.38 -1.25 -12.81
N LEU A 176 10.21 -1.22 -12.15
CA LEU A 176 10.11 -0.89 -10.73
C LEU A 176 10.92 -1.86 -9.87
N GLU A 177 10.77 -3.16 -10.11
CA GLU A 177 11.51 -4.20 -9.38
C GLU A 177 13.02 -4.06 -9.59
N ASP A 178 13.48 -3.75 -10.80
CA ASP A 178 14.90 -3.52 -11.07
C ASP A 178 15.44 -2.26 -10.40
N LYS A 179 14.71 -1.13 -10.49
CA LYS A 179 15.04 0.12 -9.79
C LYS A 179 15.12 -0.06 -8.27
N LEU A 180 14.22 -0.86 -7.71
CA LEU A 180 14.18 -1.17 -6.27
C LEU A 180 15.08 -2.34 -5.87
N ARG A 181 15.69 -3.02 -6.85
CA ARG A 181 16.48 -4.23 -6.65
C ARG A 181 15.69 -5.31 -5.92
N ILE A 182 14.48 -5.60 -6.36
CA ILE A 182 13.60 -6.63 -5.84
C ILE A 182 13.59 -7.81 -6.82
N VAL A 183 13.57 -9.03 -6.28
CA VAL A 183 13.28 -10.26 -7.02
C VAL A 183 11.84 -10.61 -6.71
N ARG A 184 11.05 -10.86 -7.76
CA ARG A 184 9.67 -11.33 -7.64
C ARG A 184 9.62 -12.72 -7.01
N GLY A 185 8.59 -12.95 -6.19
CA GLY A 185 8.28 -14.26 -5.65
C GLY A 185 7.69 -15.19 -6.71
N LYS A 186 7.82 -16.49 -6.47
CA LYS A 186 7.26 -17.56 -7.30
C LYS A 186 6.66 -18.65 -6.43
N ALA A 187 5.58 -19.26 -6.88
CA ALA A 187 5.01 -20.45 -6.26
C ALA A 187 4.59 -21.44 -7.34
N GLY A 188 4.63 -22.72 -7.00
CA GLY A 188 4.18 -23.82 -7.85
C GLY A 188 4.10 -25.10 -7.03
N GLU A 189 3.89 -26.25 -7.68
CA GLU A 189 3.92 -27.55 -7.00
C GLU A 189 5.24 -27.83 -6.27
N TRP A 190 6.33 -27.24 -6.76
CA TRP A 190 7.67 -27.33 -6.16
C TRP A 190 7.83 -26.55 -4.85
N GLY A 191 6.86 -25.70 -4.48
CA GLY A 191 6.86 -24.90 -3.27
C GLY A 191 6.81 -23.39 -3.55
N VAL A 192 7.29 -22.59 -2.58
CA VAL A 192 7.19 -21.13 -2.60
C VAL A 192 8.56 -20.48 -2.39
N SER A 193 8.89 -19.49 -3.21
CA SER A 193 10.01 -18.56 -3.03
C SER A 193 9.45 -17.15 -2.90
N HIS A 194 9.69 -16.48 -1.77
CA HIS A 194 9.12 -15.16 -1.52
C HIS A 194 9.91 -14.03 -2.18
N ALA A 195 9.20 -12.94 -2.52
CA ALA A 195 9.81 -11.73 -3.01
C ALA A 195 10.84 -11.17 -2.01
N ALA A 196 12.02 -10.79 -2.51
CA ALA A 196 13.14 -10.39 -1.67
C ALA A 196 14.02 -9.33 -2.34
N LYS A 197 14.80 -8.60 -1.55
CA LYS A 197 15.79 -7.66 -2.09
C LYS A 197 16.97 -8.41 -2.71
N LYS A 198 17.35 -8.10 -3.95
CA LYS A 198 18.59 -8.55 -4.62
C LYS A 198 19.78 -8.14 -3.75
N GLY A 199 20.54 -9.13 -3.29
CA GLY A 199 21.80 -8.90 -2.57
C GLY A 199 22.77 -8.03 -3.38
N ARG A 200 23.70 -7.34 -2.71
CA ARG A 200 24.84 -6.74 -3.43
C ARG A 200 25.69 -7.90 -3.98
N PRO A 201 26.14 -7.85 -5.25
CA PRO A 201 27.10 -8.83 -5.72
C PRO A 201 28.31 -8.77 -4.80
N LYS A 202 28.65 -9.91 -4.18
CA LYS A 202 29.89 -10.00 -3.40
C LYS A 202 31.02 -9.75 -4.38
N LYS A 203 31.80 -8.67 -4.19
CA LYS A 203 33.10 -8.55 -4.85
C LYS A 203 33.87 -9.82 -4.51
N SER A 204 34.23 -10.62 -5.50
CA SER A 204 35.07 -11.79 -5.29
C SER A 204 36.39 -11.30 -4.68
N THR A 205 36.58 -11.55 -3.39
CA THR A 205 37.91 -11.42 -2.80
C THR A 205 38.76 -12.49 -3.47
N ALA A 206 39.71 -12.05 -4.30
CA ALA A 206 40.72 -12.93 -4.86
C ALA A 206 41.35 -13.73 -3.71
N LYS A 207 41.25 -15.06 -3.78
CA LYS A 207 41.86 -15.97 -2.82
C LYS A 207 43.35 -15.67 -2.75
N ARG A 208 43.80 -15.04 -1.67
CA ARG A 208 45.22 -14.97 -1.32
C ARG A 208 45.65 -16.40 -0.99
N LYS A 209 46.48 -17.00 -1.85
CA LYS A 209 47.14 -18.27 -1.56
C LYS A 209 47.98 -18.09 -0.30
N THR A 210 47.61 -18.78 0.78
CA THR A 210 48.52 -19.04 1.89
C THR A 210 48.79 -20.53 1.93
N ASP A 211 50.07 -20.83 2.05
CA ASP A 211 50.67 -22.15 1.96
C ASP A 211 50.30 -23.07 3.15
N LYS A 212 50.53 -24.35 2.93
CA LYS A 212 50.17 -25.61 3.63
C LYS A 212 50.08 -25.63 5.18
N GLY A 213 49.18 -26.48 5.70
CA GLY A 213 49.28 -27.06 7.05
C GLY A 213 48.11 -27.93 7.57
N LEU A 214 48.21 -29.25 7.34
CA LEU A 214 47.59 -30.42 8.02
C LEU A 214 46.08 -30.78 7.85
N PRO A 215 45.75 -32.10 7.75
CA PRO A 215 44.40 -32.58 7.44
C PRO A 215 43.58 -32.93 8.70
N LYS A 216 42.27 -32.67 8.69
CA LYS A 216 41.33 -33.32 9.62
C LYS A 216 40.09 -33.85 8.91
N ARG A 217 40.05 -35.18 8.89
CA ARG A 217 38.94 -36.15 8.95
C ARG A 217 37.59 -35.77 8.31
N THR A 218 37.26 -36.56 7.30
CA THR A 218 35.92 -36.82 6.77
C THR A 218 34.94 -37.33 7.83
N LEU A 219 33.76 -36.72 7.90
CA LEU A 219 32.53 -37.35 8.41
C LEU A 219 31.41 -37.15 7.38
N ARG A 220 30.70 -38.24 7.16
CA ARG A 220 29.68 -38.49 6.13
C ARG A 220 28.39 -37.67 6.32
N ARG A 221 27.67 -37.58 5.20
CA ARG A 221 26.30 -37.10 4.95
C ARG A 221 25.28 -37.37 6.06
N GLY A 222 24.41 -36.39 6.29
CA GLY A 222 23.09 -36.52 6.91
C GLY A 222 22.09 -35.57 6.24
N SER A 223 20.93 -36.13 5.92
CA SER A 223 19.69 -35.62 5.33
C SER A 223 19.28 -34.16 5.58
N GLY A 224 18.54 -33.61 4.61
CA GLY A 224 18.00 -32.26 4.60
C GLY A 224 17.16 -31.90 5.83
N LEU A 225 17.32 -30.64 6.23
CA LEU A 225 16.47 -29.95 7.19
C LEU A 225 15.99 -28.66 6.52
N SER A 226 14.68 -28.59 6.33
CA SER A 226 13.92 -27.40 5.99
C SER A 226 14.23 -26.27 6.96
N LEU A 227 14.60 -25.10 6.43
CA LEU A 227 14.76 -23.89 7.23
C LEU A 227 13.39 -23.44 7.77
N PRO A 228 13.30 -23.00 9.04
CA PRO A 228 12.05 -22.49 9.59
C PRO A 228 11.68 -21.16 8.91
N LEU A 229 10.40 -21.05 8.51
CA LEU A 229 9.80 -19.80 8.03
C LEU A 229 9.86 -18.72 9.12
N PRO A 230 9.97 -17.43 8.75
CA PRO A 230 10.05 -16.34 9.72
C PRO A 230 8.81 -16.27 10.60
N ALA A 231 9.02 -15.92 11.87
CA ALA A 231 7.98 -15.83 12.89
C ALA A 231 6.81 -14.93 12.46
N ASN A 232 5.60 -15.43 12.73
CA ASN A 232 4.34 -14.74 12.53
C ASN A 232 4.31 -13.47 13.41
N PRO A 233 3.97 -12.27 12.89
CA PRO A 233 3.89 -11.04 13.67
C PRO A 233 2.79 -11.01 14.76
N PHE A 234 2.05 -12.11 14.93
CA PHE A 234 1.05 -12.30 15.99
C PHE A 234 1.55 -13.25 17.10
N ASP A 235 2.71 -12.95 17.70
CA ASP A 235 3.16 -13.65 18.91
C ASP A 235 2.48 -13.04 20.14
N GLU A 236 1.75 -13.87 20.88
CA GLU A 236 0.76 -13.53 21.90
C GLU A 236 1.35 -13.35 23.31
N ARG A 237 2.63 -12.94 23.42
CA ARG A 237 3.27 -12.72 24.74
C ARG A 237 3.02 -11.34 25.35
N SER A 238 1.76 -10.89 25.42
CA SER A 238 1.36 -9.79 26.33
C SER A 238 -0.15 -9.69 26.51
N TYR A 239 -0.82 -10.76 26.94
CA TYR A 239 -2.04 -10.62 27.73
C TYR A 239 -2.07 -11.71 28.81
N GLY A 240 -1.60 -11.34 30.01
CA GLY A 240 -1.78 -12.10 31.24
C GLY A 240 -2.82 -11.41 32.13
N GLU A 241 -3.70 -12.23 32.70
CA GLU A 241 -4.91 -11.93 33.47
C GLU A 241 -4.77 -11.08 34.77
N PRO A 242 -5.88 -10.56 35.33
CA PRO A 242 -5.86 -9.50 36.32
C PRO A 242 -5.52 -10.01 37.72
N LYS A 243 -4.58 -9.33 38.40
CA LYS A 243 -4.33 -9.52 39.84
C LYS A 243 -5.10 -8.47 40.63
N GLN A 244 -6.00 -8.93 41.51
CA GLN A 244 -6.58 -8.13 42.59
C GLN A 244 -5.46 -7.67 43.53
N GLY A 245 -5.35 -6.36 43.71
CA GLY A 245 -4.43 -5.74 44.66
C GLY A 245 -4.81 -4.28 44.87
N SER A 246 -5.34 -3.99 46.06
CA SER A 246 -5.66 -2.65 46.54
C SER A 246 -4.39 -1.81 46.67
N ILE A 247 -4.32 -0.63 46.04
CA ILE A 247 -3.33 0.40 46.38
C ILE A 247 -3.99 1.77 46.37
N THR A 248 -3.73 2.49 47.45
CA THR A 248 -4.14 3.83 47.84
C THR A 248 -3.69 4.92 46.85
N ARG A 249 -4.52 5.94 46.68
CA ARG A 249 -4.23 7.14 45.87
C ARG A 249 -3.30 8.07 46.62
N GLU A 250 -2.10 8.32 46.09
CA GLU A 250 -1.30 9.50 46.41
C GLU A 250 -1.28 10.45 45.20
N ALA A 251 -1.36 11.75 45.49
CA ALA A 251 -1.43 12.83 44.51
C ALA A 251 -0.04 13.16 43.91
N PRO A 252 0.04 13.58 42.63
CA PRO A 252 1.30 13.97 42.01
C PRO A 252 1.79 15.35 42.51
N PRO A 253 3.11 15.59 42.52
CA PRO A 253 3.69 16.85 43.01
C PRO A 253 3.55 17.98 41.98
N ALA A 254 3.42 19.20 42.50
CA ALA A 254 3.43 20.43 41.74
C ALA A 254 4.81 20.68 41.11
N TYR A 255 4.85 20.90 39.80
CA TYR A 255 6.05 21.40 39.11
C TYR A 255 5.90 22.88 38.81
N GLY A 256 6.85 23.64 39.36
CA GLY A 256 6.94 25.10 39.25
C GLY A 256 7.28 25.58 37.85
N SER A 257 6.89 26.84 37.63
CA SER A 257 7.14 27.64 36.45
C SER A 257 8.63 27.79 36.14
N SER A 258 9.02 27.54 34.90
CA SER A 258 10.18 28.17 34.31
C SER A 258 9.84 28.62 32.90
N THR A 259 9.75 29.94 32.77
CA THR A 259 9.50 30.70 31.55
C THR A 259 10.62 30.44 30.55
N THR A 260 10.33 29.69 29.49
CA THR A 260 11.12 29.72 28.26
C THR A 260 10.22 30.14 27.12
N VAL A 261 10.63 31.22 26.46
CA VAL A 261 9.94 31.91 25.39
C VAL A 261 9.63 30.92 24.26
N SER A 262 8.35 30.86 23.89
CA SER A 262 7.80 30.14 22.75
C SER A 262 8.59 30.46 21.49
N GLN A 263 9.20 29.44 20.88
CA GLN A 263 9.47 29.48 19.44
C GLN A 263 8.40 28.64 18.77
N ASP A 264 7.51 29.31 18.04
CA ASP A 264 6.55 28.65 17.17
C ASP A 264 7.29 27.71 16.19
N PRO A 265 6.78 26.49 15.95
CA PRO A 265 7.37 25.59 14.98
C PRO A 265 7.27 26.21 13.58
N GLN A 266 8.42 26.40 12.93
CA GLN A 266 8.52 26.82 11.54
C GLN A 266 7.73 25.85 10.64
N PRO A 267 7.05 26.33 9.57
CA PRO A 267 6.25 25.49 8.70
C PRO A 267 7.13 24.40 8.09
N SER A 268 6.77 23.15 8.35
CA SER A 268 7.42 21.94 7.83
C SER A 268 7.54 21.99 6.31
N GLU A 269 8.71 21.64 5.77
CA GLU A 269 8.89 21.40 4.33
C GLU A 269 7.75 20.53 3.80
N ILE A 270 7.02 21.06 2.83
CA ILE A 270 5.94 20.35 2.16
C ILE A 270 6.51 19.09 1.51
N ASP A 271 5.93 17.93 1.83
CA ASP A 271 6.29 16.65 1.21
C ASP A 271 5.74 16.62 -0.23
N TRP A 272 6.49 17.27 -1.13
CA TRP A 272 6.18 17.42 -2.54
C TRP A 272 5.95 16.10 -3.24
N GLN A 273 6.77 15.10 -2.92
CA GLN A 273 6.65 13.78 -3.50
C GLN A 273 5.32 13.14 -3.10
N ARG A 274 4.92 13.24 -1.83
CA ARG A 274 3.60 12.78 -1.37
C ARG A 274 2.47 13.48 -2.10
N LEU A 275 2.50 14.80 -2.21
CA LEU A 275 1.43 15.57 -2.85
C LEU A 275 1.29 15.23 -4.33
N SER A 276 2.42 15.14 -5.06
CA SER A 276 2.41 14.75 -6.46
C SER A 276 1.85 13.34 -6.65
N ILE A 277 2.28 12.37 -5.83
CA ILE A 277 1.77 10.99 -5.87
C ILE A 277 0.28 10.96 -5.54
N ARG A 278 -0.15 11.69 -4.52
CA ARG A 278 -1.56 11.74 -4.09
C ARG A 278 -2.44 12.40 -5.14
N ALA A 279 -2.01 13.51 -5.73
CA ALA A 279 -2.70 14.17 -6.83
C ALA A 279 -2.91 13.19 -7.98
N GLU A 280 -1.84 12.51 -8.39
CA GLU A 280 -1.85 11.52 -9.47
C GLU A 280 -2.77 10.34 -9.19
N PHE A 281 -2.85 9.95 -7.92
CA PHE A 281 -3.61 8.79 -7.49
C PHE A 281 -5.12 9.07 -7.30
N ILE A 282 -5.47 10.15 -6.60
CA ILE A 282 -6.88 10.50 -6.31
C ILE A 282 -7.53 11.22 -7.48
N GLN A 283 -6.71 11.87 -8.33
CA GLN A 283 -7.16 12.77 -9.39
C GLN A 283 -8.28 13.72 -8.94
N PRO A 284 -8.12 14.47 -7.82
CA PRO A 284 -9.18 15.29 -7.23
C PRO A 284 -9.59 16.48 -8.11
N LEU A 285 -8.82 16.75 -9.17
CA LEU A 285 -9.02 17.84 -10.12
C LEU A 285 -9.52 17.31 -11.47
N ARG A 286 -9.89 16.03 -11.58
CA ARG A 286 -10.41 15.43 -12.81
C ARG A 286 -11.61 16.23 -13.34
N GLY A 287 -11.53 16.62 -14.61
CA GLY A 287 -12.57 17.41 -15.27
C GLY A 287 -12.51 18.91 -14.96
N LYS A 288 -11.56 19.37 -14.14
CA LYS A 288 -11.35 20.79 -13.88
C LYS A 288 -10.43 21.42 -14.92
N GLN A 289 -10.85 22.57 -15.44
CA GLN A 289 -10.06 23.47 -16.27
C GLN A 289 -9.67 24.64 -15.37
N ILE A 290 -8.40 24.68 -14.96
CA ILE A 290 -7.90 25.49 -13.84
C ILE A 290 -6.97 26.59 -14.32
N VAL A 291 -7.28 27.82 -13.91
CA VAL A 291 -6.38 28.97 -14.02
C VAL A 291 -5.82 29.31 -12.64
N ILE A 292 -4.52 29.61 -12.56
CA ILE A 292 -3.87 30.07 -11.34
C ILE A 292 -3.61 31.56 -11.49
N VAL A 293 -4.23 32.37 -10.62
CA VAL A 293 -4.15 33.83 -10.66
C VAL A 293 -3.36 34.33 -9.47
N GLY A 294 -2.28 35.05 -9.73
CA GLY A 294 -1.46 35.67 -8.70
C GLY A 294 -0.27 34.82 -8.23
N GLN A 295 0.35 35.27 -7.14
CA GLN A 295 1.42 34.52 -6.49
C GLN A 295 0.90 33.72 -5.30
N LEU A 296 1.20 32.44 -5.34
CA LEU A 296 1.02 31.46 -4.27
C LEU A 296 2.14 31.62 -3.23
N ARG A 297 1.84 31.45 -1.94
CA ARG A 297 2.76 31.66 -0.81
C ARG A 297 3.49 30.38 -0.40
N VAL A 298 2.76 29.29 -0.41
CA VAL A 298 3.15 27.98 0.11
C VAL A 298 3.86 27.20 -0.98
N ILE A 299 3.42 27.37 -2.23
CA ILE A 299 3.96 26.67 -3.40
C ILE A 299 4.23 27.60 -4.57
N THR A 300 5.04 27.19 -5.55
CA THR A 300 5.21 27.95 -6.80
C THR A 300 4.07 27.69 -7.77
N ASN A 301 3.84 28.61 -8.71
CA ASN A 301 2.84 28.41 -9.77
C ASN A 301 3.17 27.16 -10.62
N ASP A 302 4.44 26.91 -10.93
CA ASP A 302 4.86 25.69 -11.67
C ASP A 302 4.50 24.41 -10.90
N GLN A 303 4.67 24.42 -9.58
CA GLN A 303 4.26 23.30 -8.74
C GLN A 303 2.74 23.12 -8.71
N ALA A 304 1.97 24.21 -8.64
CA ALA A 304 0.52 24.17 -8.73
C ALA A 304 0.04 23.66 -10.10
N ILE A 305 0.73 24.01 -11.18
CA ILE A 305 0.45 23.51 -12.53
C ILE A 305 0.74 22.01 -12.62
N ASP A 306 1.88 21.53 -12.09
CA ASP A 306 2.20 20.10 -12.04
C ASP A 306 1.16 19.32 -11.21
N LEU A 307 0.79 19.82 -10.04
CA LEU A 307 -0.25 19.21 -9.20
C LEU A 307 -1.62 19.24 -9.87
N THR A 308 -1.94 20.28 -10.65
CA THR A 308 -3.16 20.35 -11.45
C THR A 308 -3.21 19.21 -12.45
N ARG A 309 -2.14 19.05 -13.24
CA ARG A 309 -2.03 18.01 -14.27
C ARG A 309 -2.08 16.61 -13.66
N ARG A 310 -1.31 16.37 -12.60
CA ARG A 310 -1.33 15.09 -11.87
C ARG A 310 -2.68 14.83 -11.24
N GLY A 311 -3.32 15.87 -10.71
CA GLY A 311 -4.68 15.83 -10.20
C GLY A 311 -5.76 15.49 -11.23
N GLY A 312 -5.42 15.23 -12.49
CA GLY A 312 -6.37 14.96 -13.57
C GLY A 312 -7.05 16.21 -14.14
N GLY A 313 -6.65 17.39 -13.66
CA GLY A 313 -7.09 18.68 -14.18
C GLY A 313 -6.24 19.14 -15.35
N VAL A 314 -6.73 20.16 -16.05
CA VAL A 314 -6.03 20.82 -17.14
C VAL A 314 -5.75 22.25 -16.70
N HIS A 315 -4.49 22.66 -16.77
CA HIS A 315 -4.12 24.04 -16.50
C HIS A 315 -4.25 24.91 -17.76
N GLN A 316 -4.79 26.11 -17.60
CA GLN A 316 -4.93 27.13 -18.63
C GLN A 316 -4.18 28.41 -18.23
N ALA A 317 -3.59 29.09 -19.21
CA ALA A 317 -2.87 30.35 -18.97
C ALA A 317 -3.83 31.52 -18.67
N ASP A 318 -4.99 31.52 -19.33
CA ASP A 318 -6.01 32.55 -19.24
C ASP A 318 -7.39 31.92 -19.03
N VAL A 319 -8.32 32.70 -18.47
CA VAL A 319 -9.72 32.27 -18.30
C VAL A 319 -10.43 32.30 -19.65
N ASP A 320 -11.01 31.18 -20.03
CA ASP A 320 -11.82 31.02 -21.24
C ASP A 320 -13.20 30.40 -20.93
N GLU A 321 -13.97 30.08 -21.97
CA GLU A 321 -15.31 29.53 -21.81
C GLU A 321 -15.35 28.13 -21.18
N SER A 322 -14.24 27.40 -21.21
CA SER A 322 -14.13 26.05 -20.64
C SER A 322 -13.61 26.05 -19.20
N THR A 323 -13.03 27.17 -18.74
CA THR A 323 -12.57 27.33 -17.35
C THR A 323 -13.72 27.13 -16.38
N ASN A 324 -13.50 26.29 -15.36
CA ASN A 324 -14.49 26.01 -14.33
C ASN A 324 -13.94 26.10 -12.89
N CYS A 325 -12.64 26.37 -12.74
CA CYS A 325 -12.01 26.57 -11.44
C CYS A 325 -10.87 27.59 -11.53
N VAL A 326 -10.78 28.48 -10.53
CA VAL A 326 -9.72 29.48 -10.43
C VAL A 326 -9.06 29.35 -9.06
N VAL A 327 -7.75 29.13 -9.05
CA VAL A 327 -6.93 29.14 -7.83
C VAL A 327 -6.38 30.54 -7.65
N ILE A 328 -6.75 31.20 -6.57
CA ILE A 328 -6.30 32.57 -6.27
C ILE A 328 -5.14 32.59 -5.29
N GLY A 329 -4.15 33.42 -5.63
CA GLY A 329 -3.10 33.87 -4.74
C GLY A 329 -3.63 34.75 -3.63
N THR A 330 -2.71 35.21 -2.79
CA THR A 330 -3.06 35.84 -1.50
C THR A 330 -3.18 37.36 -1.56
N SER A 331 -2.98 38.00 -2.72
CA SER A 331 -3.08 39.45 -2.82
C SER A 331 -4.51 39.92 -3.09
N GLU A 332 -4.85 41.10 -2.56
CA GLU A 332 -6.15 41.74 -2.77
C GLU A 332 -6.38 42.09 -4.26
N VAL A 333 -5.28 42.34 -4.98
CA VAL A 333 -5.26 42.59 -6.43
C VAL A 333 -5.67 41.34 -7.22
N ASP A 334 -5.27 40.15 -6.76
CA ASP A 334 -5.64 38.89 -7.43
C ASP A 334 -7.13 38.62 -7.31
N ARG A 335 -7.74 38.97 -6.16
CA ARG A 335 -9.19 38.87 -5.96
C ARG A 335 -9.96 39.82 -6.86
N GLN A 336 -9.55 41.09 -6.95
CA GLN A 336 -10.20 42.07 -7.83
C GLN A 336 -10.13 41.68 -9.31
N LYS A 337 -9.02 41.06 -9.75
CA LYS A 337 -8.90 40.51 -11.12
C LYS A 337 -9.89 39.37 -11.36
N VAL A 338 -10.10 38.51 -10.38
CA VAL A 338 -11.05 37.39 -10.49
C VAL A 338 -12.50 37.87 -10.44
N ASP A 339 -12.83 38.85 -9.60
CA ASP A 339 -14.17 39.42 -9.55
C ASP A 339 -14.59 40.01 -10.91
N GLN A 340 -13.65 40.62 -11.64
CA GLN A 340 -13.86 41.09 -13.02
C GLN A 340 -14.03 39.94 -14.04
N LEU A 341 -13.50 38.75 -13.76
CA LEU A 341 -13.60 37.57 -14.62
C LEU A 341 -14.90 36.77 -14.35
N THR A 342 -15.46 36.86 -13.14
CA THR A 342 -16.69 36.14 -12.74
C THR A 342 -18.01 36.71 -13.26
N ASP A 343 -18.02 37.94 -13.79
CA ASP A 343 -19.25 38.56 -14.34
C ASP A 343 -19.87 37.79 -15.53
N ARG A 344 -19.25 36.67 -15.97
CA ARG A 344 -19.67 35.89 -17.14
C ARG A 344 -20.02 34.42 -16.89
N LYS A 345 -19.78 33.81 -15.71
CA LYS A 345 -20.10 32.38 -15.43
C LYS A 345 -19.97 31.98 -13.94
N GLU A 346 -20.63 30.89 -13.54
CA GLU A 346 -20.36 30.20 -12.26
C GLU A 346 -18.97 29.55 -12.28
N LEU A 347 -17.97 30.23 -11.72
CA LEU A 347 -16.62 29.72 -11.54
C LEU A 347 -16.40 29.28 -10.09
N GLN A 348 -15.78 28.11 -9.89
CA GLN A 348 -15.33 27.71 -8.56
C GLN A 348 -14.02 28.44 -8.22
N ILE A 349 -14.11 29.48 -7.38
CA ILE A 349 -12.93 30.19 -6.87
C ILE A 349 -12.46 29.49 -5.59
N ILE A 350 -11.18 29.11 -5.56
CA ILE A 350 -10.55 28.48 -4.39
C ILE A 350 -9.25 29.18 -4.05
N SER A 351 -8.97 29.30 -2.76
CA SER A 351 -7.68 29.75 -2.24
C SER A 351 -6.57 28.72 -2.47
N GLU A 352 -5.32 29.16 -2.37
CA GLU A 352 -4.16 28.26 -2.30
C GLU A 352 -4.34 27.15 -1.24
N SER A 353 -4.81 27.50 -0.05
CA SER A 353 -5.06 26.52 1.02
C SER A 353 -6.09 25.48 0.62
N GLU A 354 -7.21 25.89 -0.01
CA GLU A 354 -8.25 24.97 -0.47
C GLU A 354 -7.74 24.08 -1.61
N PHE A 355 -6.98 24.63 -2.56
CA PHE A 355 -6.32 23.87 -3.62
C PHE A 355 -5.40 22.78 -3.04
N LEU A 356 -4.58 23.16 -2.05
CA LEU A 356 -3.68 22.22 -1.38
C LEU A 356 -4.45 21.17 -0.57
N THR A 357 -5.52 21.55 0.13
CA THR A 357 -6.41 20.59 0.83
C THR A 357 -7.08 19.62 -0.13
N MET A 358 -7.53 20.08 -1.30
CA MET A 358 -8.09 19.20 -2.35
C MET A 358 -7.06 18.16 -2.84
N ILE A 359 -5.79 18.55 -2.91
CA ILE A 359 -4.67 17.68 -3.30
C ILE A 359 -4.13 16.87 -2.11
N GLY A 360 -4.58 17.17 -0.88
CA GLY A 360 -4.37 16.40 0.33
C GLY A 360 -3.20 16.87 1.19
N LEU A 361 -3.05 18.18 1.34
CA LEU A 361 -2.23 18.83 2.35
C LEU A 361 -3.02 19.05 3.64
#